data_AF-W1NLK7-F1
#
_entry.id   AF-W1NLK7-F1
#
_cell.length_a   1.000
_cell.length_b   1.000
_cell.length_c   1.000
_cell.angle_alpha   90.00
_cell.angle_beta   90.00
_cell.angle_gamma   90.00
#
_symmetry.space_group_name_H-M   'P 1'
#
loop_
_entity.id
_entity.type
_entity.pdbx_description
1 polymer ?
#
loop_
_entity_poly.entity_id
_entity_poly.type
_entity_poly.pdbx_seq_one_letter_code
_entity_poly.pdbx_strand_id
1 'polypeptide(L)'
;MHACPLVHWKQQSLDLGFGSYTMDAPNPYHVRSNSLPSKSHPILHQLNEKLLRFSYCDARQTASCPVDSLVDIYNDSEDFLRLPLVHEAIRRQHIWVDEILDETLILMDMCSKMNDAIARVREQQAGVLSALRRRDHTALRGQIGACILAQKKMTKELANSLGTLQKTYKSVSYQSQDRGSSQDDDVPCVP
;
A
#
# COMPACT_ATOMS: atom_id res chain seq x y z
N MET A 1 20.57 -7.66 -5.61
CA MET A 1 19.40 -8.55 -5.66
C MET A 1 19.26 -9.18 -4.30
N HIS A 2 18.51 -8.56 -3.39
CA HIS A 2 18.37 -9.05 -2.01
C HIS A 2 16.90 -9.40 -1.75
N ALA A 3 16.70 -10.61 -1.24
CA ALA A 3 15.42 -11.25 -1.03
C ALA A 3 14.59 -10.57 0.06
N CYS A 4 13.27 -10.51 -0.15
CA CYS A 4 12.28 -10.01 0.80
C CYS A 4 12.28 -10.81 2.13
N PRO A 5 12.20 -10.16 3.31
CA PRO A 5 12.24 -10.83 4.60
C PRO A 5 10.84 -11.29 5.11
N LEU A 6 9.96 -11.75 4.22
CA LEU A 6 8.59 -12.15 4.58
C LEU A 6 8.34 -13.68 4.60
N VAL A 7 9.40 -14.48 4.81
CA VAL A 7 9.30 -15.95 4.84
C VAL A 7 9.90 -16.61 6.08
N HIS A 8 10.36 -15.84 7.07
CA HIS A 8 10.98 -16.35 8.29
C HIS A 8 9.95 -16.77 9.37
N TRP A 9 9.02 -17.65 9.01
CA TRP A 9 8.17 -18.36 10.00
C TRP A 9 8.02 -19.85 9.71
N LYS A 10 8.93 -20.43 8.94
CA LYS A 10 8.92 -21.88 8.72
C LYS A 10 10.34 -22.41 8.68
N GLN A 11 10.90 -22.68 9.86
CA GLN A 11 11.52 -23.96 10.23
C GLN A 11 12.22 -23.77 11.58
N GLN A 12 11.62 -24.25 12.67
CA GLN A 12 12.43 -24.61 13.84
C GLN A 12 11.86 -25.88 14.47
N SER A 13 12.77 -26.80 14.73
CA SER A 13 12.66 -27.99 15.56
C SER A 13 12.08 -29.25 14.91
N LEU A 14 12.95 -30.21 14.58
CA LEU A 14 13.21 -31.38 15.43
C LEU A 14 14.12 -32.37 14.66
N ASP A 15 15.39 -32.46 15.02
CA ASP A 15 16.18 -33.68 14.85
C ASP A 15 16.73 -34.05 16.23
N LEU A 16 15.90 -34.71 17.02
CA LEU A 16 16.36 -35.59 18.09
C LEU A 16 16.40 -36.99 17.48
N GLY A 17 17.60 -37.58 17.46
CA GLY A 17 17.82 -38.92 16.93
C GLY A 17 17.07 -40.00 17.69
N PHE A 18 17.07 -41.22 17.15
CA PHE A 18 17.76 -42.39 17.73
C PHE A 18 17.42 -43.67 16.95
N GLY A 19 18.43 -44.54 16.83
CA GLY A 19 18.39 -46.02 16.80
C GLY A 19 17.18 -46.78 16.24
N SER A 20 17.42 -47.58 15.19
CA SER A 20 16.82 -48.93 15.06
C SER A 20 17.15 -49.73 16.34
N TYR A 21 16.31 -50.57 16.93
CA TYR A 21 15.56 -51.72 16.41
C TYR A 21 14.61 -52.28 17.51
N THR A 22 13.65 -53.12 17.11
CA THR A 22 12.88 -54.15 17.86
C THR A 22 11.37 -53.94 18.12
N MET A 23 10.64 -54.89 17.51
CA MET A 23 9.41 -55.62 17.91
C MET A 23 8.06 -54.90 18.00
N ASP A 24 7.11 -55.48 17.23
CA ASP A 24 5.69 -55.15 17.12
C ASP A 24 4.94 -55.18 18.47
N ALA A 25 4.25 -54.08 18.76
CA ALA A 25 3.14 -54.01 19.72
C ALA A 25 2.01 -53.17 19.09
N PRO A 26 0.72 -53.53 19.24
CA PRO A 26 -0.39 -52.75 18.69
C PRO A 26 -0.51 -51.42 19.45
N ASN A 27 -0.23 -50.32 18.77
CA ASN A 27 -0.20 -48.98 19.34
C ASN A 27 -1.64 -48.42 19.44
N PRO A 28 -2.20 -48.11 20.63
CA PRO A 28 -3.53 -47.52 20.77
C PRO A 28 -3.48 -45.98 20.79
N TYR A 29 -2.48 -45.37 20.16
CA TYR A 29 -2.43 -43.91 20.04
C TYR A 29 -3.06 -43.48 18.74
N HIS A 30 -4.32 -43.06 18.84
CA HIS A 30 -4.96 -42.29 17.79
C HIS A 30 -4.21 -40.96 17.67
N VAL A 31 -3.29 -40.86 16.71
CA VAL A 31 -2.65 -39.60 16.34
C VAL A 31 -3.77 -38.67 15.89
N ARG A 32 -4.17 -37.74 16.76
CA ARG A 32 -5.09 -36.67 16.42
C ARG A 32 -4.32 -35.63 15.63
N SER A 33 -4.66 -35.51 14.36
CA SER A 33 -4.13 -34.50 13.46
C SER A 33 -4.33 -33.11 14.08
N ASN A 34 -3.24 -32.39 14.34
CA ASN A 34 -3.32 -30.98 14.69
C ASN A 34 -3.74 -30.21 13.44
N SER A 35 -5.02 -29.84 13.35
CA SER A 35 -5.49 -28.84 12.40
C SER A 35 -5.05 -27.47 12.89
N LEU A 36 -3.84 -27.05 12.51
CA LEU A 36 -3.48 -25.64 12.60
C LEU A 36 -4.44 -24.86 11.69
N PRO A 37 -5.00 -23.72 12.14
CA PRO A 37 -5.81 -22.89 11.26
C PRO A 37 -4.92 -22.36 10.13
N SER A 38 -4.96 -23.05 8.99
CA SER A 38 -4.09 -22.81 7.83
C SER A 38 -4.64 -21.75 6.87
N LYS A 39 -5.69 -21.01 7.25
CA LYS A 39 -6.36 -20.09 6.33
C LYS A 39 -6.37 -18.68 6.90
N SER A 40 -5.74 -17.77 6.16
CA SER A 40 -5.92 -16.34 6.33
C SER A 40 -7.42 -16.01 6.31
N HIS A 41 -7.82 -14.98 7.05
CA HIS A 41 -9.20 -14.51 7.06
C HIS A 41 -9.64 -14.23 5.61
N PRO A 42 -10.84 -14.67 5.18
CA PRO A 42 -11.26 -14.55 3.77
C PRO A 42 -11.19 -13.10 3.26
N ILE A 43 -11.53 -12.12 4.13
CA ILE A 43 -11.41 -10.69 3.83
C ILE A 43 -9.95 -10.27 3.56
N LEU A 44 -9.01 -10.74 4.40
CA LEU A 44 -7.58 -10.42 4.21
C LEU A 44 -7.04 -11.02 2.92
N HIS A 45 -7.44 -12.25 2.59
CA HIS A 45 -7.05 -12.90 1.35
C HIS A 45 -7.56 -12.13 0.12
N GLN A 46 -8.84 -11.74 0.13
CA GLN A 46 -9.46 -10.99 -0.96
C GLN A 46 -8.81 -9.60 -1.15
N LEU A 47 -8.58 -8.88 -0.05
CA LEU A 47 -7.94 -7.57 -0.09
C LEU A 47 -6.50 -7.67 -0.62
N ASN A 48 -5.74 -8.68 -0.18
CA ASN A 48 -4.38 -8.91 -0.65
C ASN A 48 -4.30 -9.21 -2.16
N GLU A 49 -5.22 -10.03 -2.68
CA GLU A 49 -5.31 -10.29 -4.12
C GLU A 49 -5.61 -9.01 -4.92
N LYS A 50 -6.52 -8.16 -4.42
CA LYS A 50 -6.83 -6.87 -5.07
C LYS A 50 -5.62 -5.92 -5.06
N LEU A 51 -4.92 -5.81 -3.93
CA LEU A 51 -3.70 -5.00 -3.78
C LEU A 51 -2.58 -5.49 -4.70
N LEU A 52 -2.36 -6.81 -4.76
CA LEU A 52 -1.34 -7.41 -5.60
C LEU A 52 -1.64 -7.16 -7.09
N ARG A 53 -2.90 -7.30 -7.50
CA ARG A 53 -3.32 -6.96 -8.87
C ARG A 53 -3.11 -5.49 -9.18
N PHE A 54 -3.40 -4.59 -8.24
CA PHE A 54 -3.14 -3.16 -8.39
C PHE A 54 -1.65 -2.86 -8.55
N SER A 55 -0.77 -3.49 -7.75
CA SER A 55 0.68 -3.30 -7.85
C SER A 55 1.26 -3.79 -9.19
N TYR A 56 0.69 -4.85 -9.78
CA TYR A 56 1.08 -5.31 -11.11
C TYR A 56 0.71 -4.37 -12.26
N CYS A 57 -0.20 -3.41 -12.04
CA CYS A 57 -0.52 -2.41 -13.06
C CYS A 57 0.66 -1.46 -13.32
N ASP A 58 1.51 -1.23 -12.31
CA ASP A 58 2.76 -0.46 -12.43
C ASP A 58 3.80 -1.18 -13.32
N ALA A 59 3.90 -2.50 -13.20
CA ALA A 59 4.91 -3.30 -13.88
C ALA A 59 4.63 -3.54 -15.38
N ARG A 60 3.37 -3.45 -15.83
CA ARG A 60 2.96 -3.83 -17.20
C ARG A 60 2.80 -2.66 -18.17
N GLN A 61 3.01 -1.41 -17.76
CA GLN A 61 2.78 -0.20 -18.58
C GLN A 61 1.42 -0.22 -19.32
N THR A 62 0.41 -0.91 -18.76
CA THR A 62 -0.94 -0.86 -19.30
C THR A 62 -1.51 0.50 -18.92
N ALA A 63 -1.77 1.34 -19.92
CA ALA A 63 -2.16 2.75 -19.79
C ALA A 63 -3.47 3.04 -19.02
N SER A 64 -4.04 2.04 -18.35
CA SER A 64 -5.24 2.14 -17.56
C SER A 64 -5.09 1.25 -16.32
N CYS A 65 -4.49 1.80 -15.26
CA CYS A 65 -4.85 1.37 -13.92
C CYS A 65 -6.28 1.87 -13.70
N PRO A 66 -7.29 1.00 -13.56
CA PRO A 66 -8.64 1.46 -13.36
C PRO A 66 -8.70 2.15 -12.00
N VAL A 67 -9.00 3.45 -11.97
CA VAL A 67 -9.23 4.19 -10.71
C VAL A 67 -10.31 3.48 -9.87
N ASP A 68 -11.27 2.84 -10.55
CA ASP A 68 -12.31 2.00 -9.95
C ASP A 68 -11.72 0.88 -9.07
N SER A 69 -10.58 0.29 -9.45
CA SER A 69 -9.95 -0.77 -8.64
C SER A 69 -9.41 -0.25 -7.31
N LEU A 70 -8.97 1.01 -7.26
CA LEU A 70 -8.53 1.64 -6.01
C LEU A 70 -9.73 1.96 -5.10
N VAL A 71 -10.85 2.36 -5.69
CA VAL A 71 -12.12 2.58 -4.96
C VAL A 71 -12.60 1.26 -4.33
N ASP A 72 -12.54 0.16 -5.08
CA ASP A 72 -12.91 -1.17 -4.55
C ASP A 72 -12.01 -1.63 -3.40
N ILE A 73 -10.70 -1.35 -3.49
CA ILE A 73 -9.74 -1.66 -2.41
C ILE A 73 -10.05 -0.81 -1.18
N TYR A 74 -10.34 0.47 -1.37
CA TYR A 74 -10.71 1.38 -0.28
C TYR A 74 -11.97 0.91 0.44
N ASN A 75 -13.02 0.55 -0.29
CA ASN A 75 -14.27 0.06 0.28
C ASN A 75 -14.07 -1.24 1.08
N ASP A 76 -13.33 -2.21 0.53
CA ASP A 76 -13.01 -3.47 1.21
C ASP A 76 -12.12 -3.26 2.45
N SER A 77 -11.31 -2.19 2.48
CA SER A 77 -10.44 -1.90 3.62
C SER A 77 -11.20 -1.54 4.89
N GLU A 78 -12.41 -0.96 4.77
CA GLU A 78 -13.23 -0.62 5.92
C GLU A 78 -13.66 -1.88 6.70
N ASP A 79 -14.13 -2.91 5.99
CA ASP A 79 -14.52 -4.18 6.60
C ASP A 79 -13.30 -4.94 7.15
N PHE A 80 -12.14 -4.79 6.52
CA PHE A 80 -10.89 -5.32 7.05
C PHE A 80 -10.48 -4.66 8.37
N LEU A 81 -10.53 -3.32 8.43
CA LEU A 81 -10.14 -2.56 9.61
C LEU A 81 -11.02 -2.86 10.83
N ARG A 82 -12.29 -3.23 10.62
CA ARG A 82 -13.22 -3.64 11.69
C ARG A 82 -12.88 -4.97 12.37
N LEU A 83 -11.93 -5.75 11.83
CA LEU A 83 -11.56 -7.05 12.40
C LEU A 83 -10.80 -6.87 13.73
N PRO A 84 -11.18 -7.59 14.81
CA PRO A 84 -10.50 -7.49 16.11
C PRO A 84 -8.99 -7.81 16.05
N LEU A 85 -8.61 -8.73 15.17
CA LEU A 85 -7.21 -9.09 14.93
C LEU A 85 -6.39 -7.92 14.38
N VAL A 86 -7.01 -7.07 13.54
CA VAL A 86 -6.36 -5.90 12.96
C VAL A 86 -6.19 -4.81 14.01
N HIS A 87 -7.20 -4.60 14.87
CA HIS A 87 -7.07 -3.66 16.00
C HIS A 87 -5.95 -4.06 16.96
N GLU A 88 -5.82 -5.35 17.29
CA GLU A 88 -4.73 -5.83 18.15
C GLU A 88 -3.35 -5.65 17.48
N ALA A 89 -3.26 -5.91 16.17
CA ALA A 89 -2.03 -5.64 15.42
C ALA A 89 -1.65 -4.15 15.42
N ILE A 90 -2.63 -3.26 15.18
CA ILE A 90 -2.45 -1.79 15.22
C ILE A 90 -1.94 -1.35 16.59
N ARG A 91 -2.52 -1.85 17.69
CA ARG A 91 -2.06 -1.50 19.06
C ARG A 91 -0.62 -1.90 19.32
N ARG A 92 -0.17 -3.04 18.78
CA ARG A 92 1.21 -3.52 18.92
C ARG A 92 2.21 -2.78 18.04
N GLN A 93 1.75 -2.18 16.94
CA GLN A 93 2.59 -1.59 15.90
C GLN A 93 2.29 -0.09 15.69
N HIS A 94 1.87 0.63 16.74
CA HIS A 94 1.42 2.03 16.67
C HIS A 94 2.39 2.96 15.92
N ILE A 95 3.71 2.81 16.14
CA ILE A 95 4.73 3.65 15.49
C ILE A 95 4.74 3.44 13.97
N TRP A 96 4.62 2.19 13.50
CA TRP A 96 4.54 1.87 12.08
C TRP A 96 3.22 2.35 11.46
N VAL A 97 2.14 2.28 12.23
CA VAL A 97 0.82 2.75 11.80
C VAL A 97 0.82 4.27 11.61
N ASP A 98 1.45 5.02 12.51
CA ASP A 98 1.59 6.48 12.39
C ASP A 98 2.40 6.86 11.14
N GLU A 99 3.51 6.17 10.87
CA GLU A 99 4.34 6.42 9.67
C GLU A 99 3.56 6.16 8.38
N ILE A 100 2.86 5.02 8.29
CA ILE A 100 1.99 4.70 7.15
C ILE A 100 0.87 5.72 7.02
N LEU A 101 0.29 6.18 8.14
CA LEU A 101 -0.77 7.17 8.12
C LEU A 101 -0.26 8.51 7.56
N ASP A 102 0.89 8.99 8.00
CA ASP A 102 1.53 10.21 7.49
C ASP A 102 1.77 10.11 5.97
N GLU A 103 2.23 8.96 5.48
CA GLU A 103 2.41 8.73 4.04
C GLU A 103 1.09 8.76 3.26
N THR A 104 0.05 8.11 3.77
CA THR A 104 -1.27 8.11 3.14
C THR A 104 -1.89 9.51 3.13
N LEU A 105 -1.68 10.31 4.18
CA LEU A 105 -2.11 11.70 4.25
C LEU A 105 -1.43 12.55 3.17
N ILE A 106 -0.12 12.37 2.96
CA ILE A 106 0.60 13.06 1.89
C ILE A 106 0.03 12.68 0.51
N LEU A 107 -0.23 11.38 0.28
CA LEU A 107 -0.86 10.91 -0.96
C LEU A 107 -2.23 11.59 -1.19
N MET A 108 -3.07 11.66 -0.16
CA MET A 108 -4.38 12.29 -0.25
C MET A 108 -4.30 13.80 -0.54
N ASP A 109 -3.38 14.53 0.09
CA ASP A 109 -3.14 15.96 -0.20
C ASP A 109 -2.73 16.17 -1.67
N MET A 110 -1.89 15.29 -2.21
CA MET A 110 -1.51 15.34 -3.63
C MET A 110 -2.71 15.04 -4.55
N CYS A 111 -3.52 14.03 -4.23
CA CYS A 111 -4.77 13.75 -4.95
C CYS A 111 -5.73 14.95 -4.94
N SER A 112 -5.85 15.64 -3.80
CA SER A 112 -6.65 16.85 -3.67
C SER A 112 -6.15 17.96 -4.60
N LYS A 113 -4.84 18.25 -4.59
CA LYS A 113 -4.22 19.24 -5.49
C LYS A 113 -4.43 18.91 -6.97
N MET A 114 -4.32 17.64 -7.35
CA MET A 114 -4.60 17.20 -8.72
C MET A 114 -6.07 17.41 -9.10
N ASN A 115 -7.00 17.09 -8.20
CA ASN A 115 -8.42 17.32 -8.42
C ASN A 115 -8.74 18.81 -8.60
N ASP A 116 -8.13 19.69 -7.80
CA ASP A 116 -8.24 21.14 -7.97
C ASP A 116 -7.72 21.60 -9.34
N ALA A 117 -6.57 21.05 -9.78
CA ALA A 117 -6.00 21.36 -11.10
C ALA A 117 -6.95 20.95 -12.25
N ILE A 118 -7.55 19.76 -12.14
CA ILE A 118 -8.55 19.25 -13.09
C ILE A 118 -9.79 20.15 -13.07
N ALA A 119 -10.27 20.55 -11.89
CA ALA A 119 -11.43 21.42 -11.75
C ALA A 119 -11.21 22.78 -12.44
N ARG A 120 -10.01 23.37 -12.29
CA ARG A 120 -9.64 24.61 -13.01
C ARG A 120 -9.70 24.43 -14.53
N VAL A 121 -9.22 23.30 -15.07
CA VAL A 121 -9.31 23.05 -16.52
C VAL A 121 -10.77 22.93 -16.97
N ARG A 122 -11.61 22.23 -16.20
CA ARG A 122 -13.06 22.11 -16.48
C ARG A 122 -13.77 23.46 -16.48
N GLU A 123 -13.40 24.34 -15.55
CA GLU A 123 -13.91 25.71 -15.49
C GLU A 123 -13.55 26.49 -16.76
N GLN A 124 -12.29 26.45 -17.20
CA GLN A 124 -11.88 27.12 -18.44
C GLN A 124 -12.57 26.53 -19.68
N GLN A 125 -12.76 25.21 -19.74
CA GLN A 125 -13.52 24.56 -20.80
C GLN A 125 -14.97 25.04 -20.84
N ALA A 126 -15.63 25.16 -19.67
CA ALA A 126 -16.96 25.73 -19.58
C ALA A 126 -17.01 27.19 -20.06
N GLY A 127 -15.96 27.98 -19.77
CA GLY A 127 -15.77 29.33 -20.29
C GLY A 127 -15.72 29.39 -21.82
N VAL A 128 -14.96 28.49 -22.46
CA VAL A 128 -14.89 28.35 -23.92
C VAL A 128 -16.26 28.03 -24.51
N LEU A 129 -16.96 27.03 -23.95
CA LEU A 129 -18.29 26.62 -24.40
C LEU A 129 -19.32 27.75 -24.24
N SER A 130 -19.23 28.51 -23.15
CA SER A 130 -20.09 29.67 -22.90
C SER A 130 -19.87 30.78 -23.94
N ALA A 131 -18.61 31.11 -24.25
CA ALA A 131 -18.28 32.10 -25.27
C ALA A 131 -18.78 31.67 -26.66
N LEU A 132 -18.63 30.38 -26.99
CA LEU A 132 -19.14 29.80 -28.24
C LEU A 132 -20.68 29.92 -28.32
N ARG A 133 -21.39 29.58 -27.24
CA ARG A 133 -22.86 29.69 -27.17
C ARG A 133 -23.34 31.13 -27.36
N ARG A 134 -22.61 32.10 -26.81
CA ARG A 134 -22.92 33.54 -26.92
C ARG A 134 -22.48 34.16 -28.26
N ARG A 135 -21.76 33.40 -29.10
CA ARG A 135 -21.14 33.88 -30.36
C ARG A 135 -20.19 35.07 -30.12
N ASP A 136 -19.56 35.09 -28.95
CA ASP A 136 -18.63 36.14 -28.55
C ASP A 136 -17.21 35.77 -29.00
N HIS A 137 -16.85 36.18 -30.22
CA HIS A 137 -15.56 35.85 -30.83
C HIS A 137 -14.36 36.49 -30.13
N THR A 138 -14.55 37.64 -29.46
CA THR A 138 -13.47 38.32 -28.74
C THR A 138 -13.20 37.60 -27.42
N ALA A 139 -14.24 37.21 -26.68
CA ALA A 139 -14.11 36.41 -25.47
C ALA A 139 -13.60 34.99 -25.77
N LEU A 140 -14.02 34.39 -26.88
CA LEU A 140 -13.63 33.02 -27.27
C LEU A 140 -12.12 32.86 -27.38
N ARG A 141 -11.43 33.81 -28.05
CA ARG A 141 -9.96 33.77 -28.17
C ARG A 141 -9.28 33.81 -26.81
N GLY A 142 -9.76 34.64 -25.90
CA GLY A 142 -9.25 34.73 -24.53
C GLY A 142 -9.46 33.44 -23.75
N GLN A 143 -10.67 32.86 -23.81
CA GLN A 143 -11.02 31.62 -23.11
C GLN A 143 -10.24 30.41 -23.63
N ILE A 144 -10.00 30.31 -24.95
CA ILE A 144 -9.15 29.26 -25.52
C ILE A 144 -7.72 29.37 -24.98
N GLY A 145 -7.16 30.60 -24.96
CA GLY A 145 -5.84 30.84 -24.38
C GLY A 145 -5.76 30.45 -22.91
N ALA A 146 -6.76 30.83 -22.11
CA ALA A 146 -6.86 30.49 -20.69
C ALA A 146 -6.99 28.98 -20.46
N CYS A 147 -7.78 28.26 -21.28
CA CYS A 147 -7.89 26.81 -21.24
C CYS A 147 -6.55 26.11 -21.53
N ILE A 148 -5.83 26.54 -22.56
CA ILE A 148 -4.50 25.99 -22.88
C ILE A 148 -3.51 26.24 -21.74
N LEU A 149 -3.52 27.44 -21.16
CA LEU A 149 -2.66 27.78 -20.03
C LEU A 149 -3.00 26.95 -18.79
N ALA A 150 -4.29 26.76 -18.49
CA ALA A 150 -4.74 25.91 -17.39
C ALA A 150 -4.33 24.45 -17.59
N GLN A 151 -4.42 23.91 -18.80
CA GLN A 151 -3.94 22.57 -19.12
C GLN A 151 -2.43 22.43 -18.88
N LYS A 152 -1.62 23.40 -19.35
CA LYS A 152 -0.17 23.40 -19.09
C LYS A 152 0.14 23.45 -17.60
N LYS A 153 -0.62 24.25 -16.85
CA LYS A 153 -0.47 24.36 -15.39
C LYS A 153 -0.83 23.04 -14.70
N MET A 154 -1.93 22.41 -15.10
CA MET A 154 -2.33 21.09 -14.59
C MET A 154 -1.25 20.04 -14.84
N THR A 155 -0.69 19.96 -16.05
CA THR A 155 0.41 19.02 -16.35
C THR A 155 1.64 19.26 -15.48
N LYS A 156 1.97 20.53 -15.20
CA LYS A 156 3.07 20.90 -14.30
C LYS A 156 2.78 20.50 -12.85
N GLU A 157 1.56 20.75 -12.36
CA GLU A 157 1.15 20.37 -11.01
C GLU A 157 1.14 18.84 -10.83
N LEU A 158 0.66 18.11 -11.83
CA LEU A 158 0.72 16.65 -11.87
C LEU A 158 2.17 16.15 -11.78
N ALA A 159 3.07 16.65 -12.62
CA ALA A 159 4.48 16.27 -12.60
C ALA A 159 5.15 16.57 -11.25
N ASN A 160 4.85 17.74 -10.65
CA ASN A 160 5.35 18.10 -9.32
C ASN A 160 4.83 17.15 -8.23
N SER A 161 3.53 16.85 -8.24
CA SER A 161 2.91 15.95 -7.26
C SER A 161 3.49 14.54 -7.34
N LEU A 162 3.67 14.00 -8.54
CA LEU A 162 4.33 12.71 -8.75
C LEU A 162 5.78 12.74 -8.24
N GLY A 163 6.52 13.82 -8.51
CA GLY A 163 7.89 13.99 -8.02
C GLY A 163 7.97 14.05 -6.49
N THR A 164 7.00 14.66 -5.82
CA THR A 164 6.91 14.68 -4.36
C THR A 164 6.59 13.29 -3.81
N LEU A 165 5.60 12.59 -4.38
CA LEU A 165 5.23 11.23 -3.98
C LEU A 165 6.40 10.25 -4.09
N GLN A 166 7.16 10.34 -5.19
CA GLN A 166 8.34 9.49 -5.36
C GLN A 166 9.42 9.77 -4.33
N LYS A 167 9.56 11.01 -3.85
CA LYS A 167 10.53 11.36 -2.81
C LYS A 167 10.11 10.83 -1.45
N THR A 168 8.84 10.98 -1.08
CA THR A 168 8.31 10.50 0.19
C THR A 168 8.38 8.98 0.30
N TYR A 169 8.06 8.27 -0.79
CA TYR A 169 8.18 6.80 -0.83
C TYR A 169 9.65 6.34 -0.76
N LYS A 170 10.58 7.07 -1.40
CA LYS A 170 12.01 6.72 -1.36
C LYS A 170 12.64 6.95 0.01
N SER A 171 12.27 8.00 0.75
CA SER A 171 12.86 8.28 2.07
C SER A 171 12.55 7.20 3.11
N VAL A 172 11.38 6.56 3.00
CA VAL A 172 10.91 5.55 3.97
C VAL A 172 11.60 4.20 3.77
N SER A 173 11.83 3.80 2.51
CA SER A 173 12.56 2.56 2.20
C SER A 173 13.96 2.48 2.82
N TYR A 174 14.58 3.62 3.17
CA TYR A 174 15.89 3.67 3.82
C TYR A 174 15.82 3.65 5.36
N GLN A 175 14.67 3.98 5.98
CA GLN A 175 14.52 3.95 7.43
C GLN A 175 14.17 2.57 7.99
N SER A 176 13.60 1.66 7.18
CA SER A 176 13.31 0.28 7.60
C SER A 176 14.55 -0.60 7.81
N GLN A 177 15.76 -0.12 7.49
CA GLN A 177 17.02 -0.88 7.59
C GLN A 177 17.88 -0.57 8.82
N ASP A 178 17.59 0.48 9.59
CA ASP A 178 18.52 1.03 10.61
C ASP A 178 18.11 0.80 12.08
N ARG A 179 16.98 0.11 12.33
CA ARG A 179 16.48 -0.16 13.70
C ARG A 179 16.89 -1.53 14.22
N GLY A 180 18.19 -1.84 14.15
CA GLY A 180 18.72 -3.16 14.52
C GLY A 180 20.17 -3.15 14.97
N SER A 181 20.53 -2.35 15.98
CA SER A 181 21.66 -2.66 16.88
C SER A 181 21.72 -1.71 18.06
N SER A 182 21.60 -2.27 19.27
CA SER A 182 22.46 -2.01 20.44
C SER A 182 21.67 -2.24 21.72
N GLN A 183 21.76 -3.46 22.26
CA GLN A 183 21.73 -3.68 23.69
C GLN A 183 22.56 -4.94 23.98
N ASP A 184 23.87 -4.72 24.11
CA ASP A 184 24.76 -5.70 24.72
C ASP A 184 24.68 -5.48 26.24
N ASP A 185 23.96 -6.36 26.93
CA ASP A 185 23.97 -6.45 28.39
C ASP A 185 25.26 -7.15 28.82
N ASP A 186 26.23 -6.35 29.28
CA ASP A 186 27.41 -6.82 30.01
C ASP A 186 26.98 -7.41 31.37
N VAL A 187 26.99 -8.74 31.49
CA VAL A 187 26.87 -9.45 32.77
C VAL A 187 28.29 -9.80 33.24
N PRO A 188 28.80 -9.25 34.34
CA PRO A 188 30.10 -9.66 34.86
C PRO A 188 29.96 -10.97 35.63
N CYS A 189 30.68 -12.01 35.19
CA CYS A 189 31.01 -13.15 36.03
C CYS A 189 31.96 -12.69 37.16
N VAL A 190 31.59 -12.99 38.39
CA VAL A 190 32.40 -12.76 39.62
C VAL A 190 32.73 -14.17 40.19
N PRO A 191 33.93 -14.36 40.79
CA PRO A 191 34.69 -15.61 40.70
C PRO A 191 34.23 -16.75 41.61
#